data_AF-A0AAV4EQW9-F1
#
_entry.id   AF-A0AAV4EQW9-F1
#
_cell.length_a   1.000
_cell.length_b   1.000
_cell.length_c   1.000
_cell.angle_alpha   90.00
_cell.angle_beta   90.00
_cell.angle_gamma   90.00
#
_symmetry.space_group_name_H-M   'P 1'
#
loop_
_entity.id
_entity.type
_entity.pdbx_description
1 polymer ?
#
loop_
_entity_poly.entity_id
_entity_poly.type
_entity_poly.pdbx_seq_one_letter_code
_entity_poly.pdbx_strand_id
1 'polypeptide(L)'
;MYTRWPAEDPQFQVIDPVHTELRWVGIFLAAHKYFDVDRRRGNELSWRYDPRVFHKHFPIPGLRNLHPQVSDACHEGLMACIREIAATARDSYSISATEPELAEMVPDNVPAYYPLSSDLELFQFRTTASYFMCWYTMRREEILMNHMGEKKCLENLDKVKEKTWADMIVEDYRTGSYATPWLCAEIQFCP
;
A
#
# COMPACT_ATOMS: atom_id res chain seq x y z
N MET A 1 -14.45 -27.38 31.30
CA MET A 1 -15.26 -26.84 30.19
C MET A 1 -14.34 -25.99 29.34
N TYR A 2 -13.77 -26.57 28.28
CA TYR A 2 -12.98 -25.83 27.30
C TYR A 2 -13.95 -25.28 26.26
N THR A 3 -14.03 -23.96 26.15
CA THR A 3 -14.78 -23.29 25.09
C THR A 3 -14.08 -23.53 23.76
N ARG A 4 -14.78 -24.26 22.89
CA ARG A 4 -14.44 -24.52 21.50
C ARG A 4 -14.44 -23.17 20.77
N TRP A 5 -13.28 -22.75 20.28
CA TRP A 5 -13.16 -21.62 19.36
C TRP A 5 -14.03 -21.90 18.10
N PRO A 6 -14.75 -20.90 17.56
CA PRO A 6 -15.58 -21.09 16.38
C PRO A 6 -14.69 -21.06 15.13
N ALA A 7 -14.26 -22.22 14.66
CA ALA A 7 -13.45 -22.34 13.45
C ALA A 7 -14.27 -22.32 12.14
N GLU A 8 -15.58 -22.05 12.18
CA GLU A 8 -16.48 -22.29 11.04
C GLU A 8 -17.61 -21.25 10.94
N ASP A 9 -17.28 -19.96 11.03
CA ASP A 9 -18.20 -18.89 10.59
C ASP A 9 -17.88 -18.51 9.13
N PRO A 10 -18.81 -18.67 8.18
CA PRO A 10 -18.63 -18.26 6.78
C PRO A 10 -18.27 -16.78 6.59
N GLN A 11 -18.66 -15.88 7.51
CA GLN A 11 -18.21 -14.49 7.47
C GLN A 11 -16.71 -14.38 7.73
N PHE A 12 -16.15 -15.23 8.61
CA PHE A 12 -14.73 -15.23 8.95
C PHE A 12 -13.85 -15.66 7.76
N GLN A 13 -14.33 -16.59 6.92
CA GLN A 13 -13.63 -17.02 5.69
C GLN A 13 -13.62 -15.97 4.57
N VAL A 14 -14.59 -15.05 4.52
CA VAL A 14 -14.63 -13.96 3.50
C VAL A 14 -13.79 -12.75 3.95
N ILE A 15 -13.68 -12.54 5.26
CA ILE A 15 -12.87 -11.45 5.85
C ILE A 15 -11.37 -11.71 5.65
N ASP A 16 -10.91 -12.96 5.76
CA ASP A 16 -9.47 -13.29 5.70
C ASP A 16 -8.78 -12.98 4.34
N PRO A 17 -9.37 -13.29 3.16
CA PRO A 17 -8.81 -12.90 1.87
C PRO A 17 -8.66 -11.38 1.71
N VAL A 18 -9.68 -10.62 2.12
CA VAL A 18 -9.67 -9.16 1.95
C VAL A 18 -8.68 -8.50 2.90
N HIS A 19 -8.50 -9.03 4.11
CA HIS A 19 -7.45 -8.57 5.03
C HIS A 19 -6.04 -8.83 4.48
N THR A 20 -5.85 -9.96 3.78
CA THR A 20 -4.59 -10.23 3.08
C THR A 20 -4.35 -9.27 1.92
N GLU A 21 -5.37 -9.02 1.09
CA GLU A 21 -5.32 -8.01 0.02
C GLU A 21 -5.00 -6.62 0.58
N LEU A 22 -5.70 -6.21 1.64
CA LEU A 22 -5.48 -4.94 2.32
C LEU A 22 -4.08 -4.83 2.91
N ARG A 23 -3.49 -5.91 3.42
CA ARG A 23 -2.09 -5.91 3.86
C ARG A 23 -1.14 -5.60 2.69
N TRP A 24 -1.32 -6.25 1.55
CA TRP A 24 -0.49 -5.99 0.36
C TRP A 24 -0.66 -4.55 -0.12
N VAL A 25 -1.91 -4.08 -0.22
CA VAL A 25 -2.23 -2.69 -0.59
C VAL A 25 -1.60 -1.71 0.40
N GLY A 26 -1.74 -1.98 1.70
CA GLY A 26 -1.20 -1.19 2.81
C GLY A 26 0.30 -0.98 2.69
N ILE A 27 1.07 -2.07 2.59
CA ILE A 27 2.53 -2.01 2.52
C ILE A 27 3.00 -1.43 1.18
N PHE A 28 2.33 -1.78 0.07
CA PHE A 28 2.65 -1.26 -1.26
C PHE A 28 2.46 0.27 -1.36
N LEU A 29 1.39 0.81 -0.79
CA LEU A 29 1.14 2.26 -0.77
C LEU A 29 1.93 2.99 0.31
N ALA A 30 2.20 2.36 1.46
CA ALA A 30 3.11 2.92 2.45
C ALA A 30 4.53 3.10 1.87
N ALA A 31 5.02 2.15 1.07
CA ALA A 31 6.30 2.30 0.39
C ALA A 31 6.34 3.53 -0.54
N HIS A 32 5.29 3.75 -1.33
CA HIS A 32 5.12 4.98 -2.11
C HIS A 32 5.17 6.22 -1.21
N LYS A 33 4.44 6.18 -0.10
CA LYS A 33 4.29 7.29 0.83
C LYS A 33 5.62 7.70 1.50
N TYR A 34 6.42 6.72 1.94
CA TYR A 34 7.61 6.98 2.74
C TYR A 34 8.92 6.99 1.94
N PHE A 35 9.00 6.32 0.80
CA PHE A 35 10.26 6.11 0.07
C PHE A 35 10.28 6.66 -1.36
N ASP A 36 9.11 6.90 -1.96
CA ASP A 36 9.03 7.34 -3.35
C ASP A 36 9.07 8.87 -3.46
N VAL A 37 9.28 9.33 -4.68
CA VAL A 37 9.50 10.72 -5.06
C VAL A 37 8.66 11.07 -6.28
N ASP A 38 8.52 12.36 -6.60
CA ASP A 38 7.72 12.78 -7.76
C ASP A 38 8.47 12.49 -9.06
N ARG A 39 8.19 11.32 -9.67
CA ARG A 39 8.84 10.84 -10.90
C ARG A 39 8.56 11.72 -12.12
N ARG A 40 7.61 12.65 -12.05
CA ARG A 40 7.35 13.64 -13.12
C ARG A 40 8.37 14.76 -13.15
N ARG A 41 9.15 14.94 -12.08
CA ARG A 41 10.01 16.10 -11.86
C ARG A 41 11.40 15.67 -11.40
N GLY A 42 12.43 16.03 -12.15
CA GLY A 42 13.82 15.82 -11.75
C GLY A 42 14.46 14.61 -12.39
N ASN A 43 15.50 14.10 -11.73
CA ASN A 43 16.35 12.99 -12.11
C ASN A 43 16.86 12.25 -10.85
N GLU A 44 17.55 11.13 -11.04
CA GLU A 44 18.07 10.27 -9.95
C GLU A 44 18.85 11.04 -8.87
N LEU A 45 19.69 12.00 -9.26
CA LEU A 45 20.47 12.82 -8.34
C LEU A 45 19.57 13.73 -7.50
N SER A 46 18.61 14.41 -8.12
CA SER A 46 17.68 15.29 -7.39
C SER A 46 16.73 14.51 -6.49
N TRP A 47 16.32 13.30 -6.90
CA TRP A 47 15.42 12.43 -6.16
C TRP A 47 16.05 11.88 -4.90
N ARG A 48 17.34 11.53 -4.95
CA ARG A 48 18.08 11.00 -3.80
C ARG A 48 18.12 11.95 -2.60
N TYR A 49 18.06 13.25 -2.85
CA TYR A 49 18.16 14.28 -1.82
C TYR A 49 16.87 15.07 -1.64
N ASP A 50 15.76 14.61 -2.24
CA ASP A 50 14.48 15.32 -2.14
C ASP A 50 13.84 15.07 -0.75
N PRO A 51 13.70 16.10 0.09
CA PRO A 51 13.05 15.94 1.40
C PRO A 51 11.52 15.80 1.28
N ARG A 52 10.94 15.94 0.07
CA ARG A 52 9.50 15.83 -0.19
C ARG A 52 9.13 14.35 -0.35
N VAL A 53 8.76 13.76 0.77
CA VAL A 53 8.14 12.44 0.87
C VAL A 53 6.64 12.59 1.00
N PHE A 54 5.87 11.70 0.35
CA PHE A 54 4.42 11.82 0.28
C PHE A 54 3.70 11.55 1.60
N HIS A 55 4.43 11.16 2.64
CA HIS A 55 3.87 10.96 3.97
C HIS A 55 3.37 12.23 4.66
N LYS A 56 3.74 13.42 4.17
CA LYS A 56 3.24 14.69 4.73
C LYS A 56 2.16 15.34 3.88
N HIS A 57 2.20 15.06 2.57
CA HIS A 57 1.26 15.60 1.61
C HIS A 57 1.26 14.74 0.34
N PHE A 58 0.15 14.77 -0.40
CA PHE A 58 0.12 14.25 -1.76
C PHE A 58 1.08 15.00 -2.71
N PRO A 59 1.41 14.44 -3.89
CA PRO A 59 2.30 15.11 -4.84
C PRO A 59 1.84 16.53 -5.20
N ILE A 60 2.79 17.46 -5.33
CA ILE A 60 2.53 18.87 -5.66
C ILE A 60 3.23 19.22 -6.98
N PRO A 61 2.48 19.58 -8.05
CA PRO A 61 1.02 19.65 -8.12
C PRO A 61 0.40 18.25 -8.11
N GLY A 62 -0.89 18.17 -7.79
CA GLY A 62 -1.63 16.93 -7.87
C GLY A 62 -1.54 16.27 -9.26
N LEU A 63 -1.82 14.97 -9.32
CA LEU A 63 -1.94 14.30 -10.62
C LEU A 63 -3.05 14.95 -11.43
N ARG A 64 -2.74 15.29 -12.69
CA ARG A 64 -3.74 15.81 -13.65
C ARG A 64 -4.57 14.68 -14.26
N ASN A 65 -3.91 13.58 -14.56
CA ASN A 65 -4.52 12.38 -15.12
C ASN A 65 -4.31 11.24 -14.14
N LEU A 66 -5.39 10.65 -13.67
CA LEU A 66 -5.35 9.47 -12.81
C LEU A 66 -5.02 8.23 -13.64
N HIS A 67 -4.47 7.21 -12.99
CA HIS A 67 -4.26 5.92 -13.63
C HIS A 67 -5.61 5.28 -13.95
N PRO A 68 -5.92 4.98 -15.23
CA PRO A 68 -7.29 4.64 -15.65
C PRO A 68 -7.80 3.37 -14.99
N GLN A 69 -7.00 2.29 -14.96
CA GLN A 69 -7.43 1.01 -14.36
C GLN A 69 -7.80 1.16 -12.88
N VAL A 70 -6.98 1.88 -12.10
CA VAL A 70 -7.25 2.13 -10.68
C VAL A 70 -8.45 3.04 -10.52
N SER A 71 -8.50 4.13 -11.30
CA SER A 71 -9.61 5.08 -11.26
C SER A 71 -10.94 4.38 -11.55
N ASP A 72 -11.02 3.59 -12.61
CA ASP A 72 -12.24 2.91 -13.02
C ASP A 72 -12.70 1.91 -11.95
N ALA A 73 -11.79 1.06 -11.46
CA ALA A 73 -12.08 0.11 -10.38
C ALA A 73 -12.52 0.80 -9.08
N CYS A 74 -11.87 1.90 -8.69
CA CYS A 74 -12.21 2.62 -7.47
C CYS A 74 -13.49 3.47 -7.61
N HIS A 75 -13.91 3.85 -8.81
CA HIS A 75 -15.24 4.44 -9.01
C HIS A 75 -16.36 3.38 -8.97
N GLU A 76 -16.07 2.14 -9.33
CA GLU A 76 -17.03 1.02 -9.21
C GLU A 76 -17.32 0.70 -7.73
N GLY A 77 -16.30 0.71 -6.88
CA GLY A 77 -16.47 0.61 -5.43
C GLY A 77 -15.21 0.16 -4.69
N LEU A 78 -15.25 0.20 -3.35
CA LEU A 78 -14.10 -0.10 -2.51
C LEU A 78 -13.55 -1.51 -2.72
N MET A 79 -14.42 -2.51 -2.88
CA MET A 79 -13.96 -3.89 -3.12
C MET A 79 -13.25 -4.05 -4.46
N ALA A 80 -13.76 -3.41 -5.52
CA ALA A 80 -13.09 -3.41 -6.83
C ALA A 80 -11.75 -2.67 -6.75
N CYS A 81 -11.71 -1.52 -6.06
CA CYS A 81 -10.50 -0.77 -5.76
C CYS A 81 -9.42 -1.63 -5.08
N ILE A 82 -9.77 -2.29 -3.97
CA ILE A 82 -8.83 -3.12 -3.19
C ILE A 82 -8.27 -4.23 -4.06
N ARG A 83 -9.12 -4.96 -4.79
CA ARG A 83 -8.70 -6.09 -5.63
C ARG A 83 -7.76 -5.67 -6.75
N GLU A 84 -8.06 -4.56 -7.44
CA GLU A 84 -7.23 -4.04 -8.52
C GLU A 84 -5.84 -3.65 -8.01
N ILE A 85 -5.78 -2.93 -6.88
CA ILE A 85 -4.52 -2.52 -6.28
C ILE A 85 -3.77 -3.74 -5.72
N ALA A 86 -4.47 -4.68 -5.07
CA ALA A 86 -3.88 -5.87 -4.48
C ALA A 86 -3.29 -6.80 -5.54
N ALA A 87 -3.94 -6.97 -6.70
CA ALA A 87 -3.41 -7.78 -7.80
C ALA A 87 -2.07 -7.21 -8.30
N THR A 88 -2.02 -5.90 -8.55
CA THR A 88 -0.77 -5.22 -8.95
C THR A 88 0.28 -5.27 -7.85
N ALA A 89 -0.12 -5.05 -6.60
CA ALA A 89 0.78 -5.09 -5.45
C ALA A 89 1.40 -6.48 -5.30
N ARG A 90 0.58 -7.54 -5.28
CA ARG A 90 1.00 -8.95 -5.13
C ARG A 90 2.13 -9.33 -6.09
N ASP A 91 1.99 -8.95 -7.35
CA ASP A 91 2.95 -9.30 -8.40
C ASP A 91 4.13 -8.32 -8.46
N SER A 92 4.09 -7.23 -7.68
CA SER A 92 5.10 -6.19 -7.77
C SER A 92 6.45 -6.64 -7.23
N TYR A 93 7.51 -6.16 -7.90
CA TYR A 93 8.88 -6.37 -7.42
C TYR A 93 9.07 -5.82 -5.99
N SER A 94 8.44 -4.68 -5.69
CA SER A 94 8.53 -3.98 -4.41
C SER A 94 8.18 -4.88 -3.22
N ILE A 95 7.09 -5.64 -3.29
CA ILE A 95 6.67 -6.45 -2.14
C ILE A 95 7.10 -7.92 -2.22
N SER A 96 7.87 -8.30 -3.27
CA SER A 96 8.36 -9.68 -3.44
C SER A 96 9.13 -10.24 -2.23
N ALA A 97 9.75 -9.40 -1.40
CA ALA A 97 10.47 -9.84 -0.19
C ALA A 97 9.70 -9.65 1.12
N THR A 98 8.52 -9.04 1.11
CA THR A 98 7.70 -8.89 2.31
C THR A 98 7.00 -10.19 2.67
N GLU A 99 6.74 -11.05 1.68
CA GLU A 99 6.06 -12.34 1.82
C GLU A 99 6.87 -13.41 1.07
N PRO A 100 7.51 -14.37 1.78
CA PRO A 100 8.35 -15.39 1.14
C PRO A 100 7.61 -16.22 0.09
N GLU A 101 6.31 -16.43 0.27
CA GLU A 101 5.44 -17.17 -0.66
C GLU A 101 5.19 -16.41 -1.98
N LEU A 102 5.26 -15.07 -1.97
CA LEU A 102 5.14 -14.25 -3.17
C LEU A 102 6.48 -14.12 -3.92
N ALA A 103 7.60 -14.32 -3.23
CA ALA A 103 8.94 -14.24 -3.80
C ALA A 103 9.15 -15.24 -4.94
N GLU A 104 8.50 -16.41 -4.89
CA GLU A 104 8.61 -17.45 -5.91
C GLU A 104 7.90 -17.11 -7.23
N MET A 105 6.97 -16.14 -7.22
CA MET A 105 6.15 -15.77 -8.39
C MET A 105 6.78 -14.66 -9.23
N VAL A 106 7.79 -13.95 -8.71
CA VAL A 106 8.45 -12.84 -9.40
C VAL A 106 9.71 -13.35 -10.08
N PRO A 107 9.82 -13.31 -11.43
CA PRO A 107 10.98 -13.83 -12.13
C PRO A 107 12.29 -13.11 -11.76
N ASP A 108 13.40 -13.86 -11.76
CA ASP A 108 14.73 -13.27 -11.63
C ASP A 108 14.98 -12.25 -12.78
N ASN A 109 15.48 -11.06 -12.42
CA ASN A 109 15.77 -9.93 -13.32
C ASN A 109 14.58 -9.10 -13.85
N VAL A 110 13.44 -9.08 -13.16
CA VAL A 110 12.40 -8.08 -13.50
C VAL A 110 12.77 -6.66 -13.03
N PRO A 111 12.35 -5.61 -13.76
CA PRO A 111 12.52 -4.23 -13.31
C PRO A 111 11.74 -3.92 -12.03
N ALA A 112 12.18 -2.90 -11.28
CA ALA A 112 11.53 -2.49 -10.04
C ALA A 112 10.07 -2.01 -10.22
N TYR A 113 9.70 -1.60 -11.44
CA TYR A 113 8.35 -1.14 -11.79
C TYR A 113 7.39 -2.26 -12.22
N TYR A 114 7.83 -3.52 -12.30
CA TYR A 114 6.97 -4.65 -12.62
C TYR A 114 5.80 -4.75 -11.62
N PRO A 115 4.56 -5.10 -12.05
CA PRO A 115 4.13 -5.51 -13.40
C PRO A 115 3.79 -4.38 -14.38
N LEU A 116 4.05 -3.13 -14.00
CA LEU A 116 3.79 -1.96 -14.85
C LEU A 116 4.93 -1.76 -15.87
N SER A 117 4.78 -0.76 -16.74
CA SER A 117 5.67 -0.55 -17.89
C SER A 117 6.79 0.46 -17.61
N SER A 118 6.68 1.27 -16.55
CA SER A 118 7.69 2.29 -16.21
C SER A 118 7.58 2.80 -14.76
N ASP A 119 8.64 3.44 -14.26
CA ASP A 119 8.62 4.12 -12.96
C ASP A 119 7.57 5.25 -12.90
N LEU A 120 7.30 5.91 -14.04
CA LEU A 120 6.28 6.95 -14.12
C LEU A 120 4.87 6.36 -13.99
N GLU A 121 4.62 5.22 -14.63
CA GLU A 121 3.35 4.51 -14.52
C GLU A 121 3.15 3.98 -13.09
N LEU A 122 4.18 3.39 -12.49
CA LEU A 122 4.16 2.97 -11.08
C LEU A 122 3.82 4.13 -10.13
N PHE A 123 4.46 5.27 -10.33
CA PHE A 123 4.16 6.49 -9.59
C PHE A 123 2.70 6.93 -9.77
N GLN A 124 2.21 6.99 -11.03
CA GLN A 124 0.83 7.37 -11.33
C GLN A 124 -0.18 6.41 -10.72
N PHE A 125 0.08 5.10 -10.80
CA PHE A 125 -0.72 4.04 -10.22
C PHE A 125 -0.84 4.21 -8.71
N ARG A 126 0.30 4.25 -8.00
CA ARG A 126 0.35 4.34 -6.54
C ARG A 126 -0.25 5.64 -6.02
N THR A 127 0.06 6.78 -6.63
CA THR A 127 -0.54 8.06 -6.23
C THR A 127 -2.07 8.05 -6.44
N THR A 128 -2.55 7.52 -7.56
CA THR A 128 -4.01 7.39 -7.81
C THR A 128 -4.66 6.51 -6.75
N ALA A 129 -4.06 5.34 -6.48
CA ALA A 129 -4.52 4.42 -5.45
C ALA A 129 -4.55 5.08 -4.06
N SER A 130 -3.49 5.82 -3.68
CA SER A 130 -3.45 6.56 -2.42
C SER A 130 -4.55 7.63 -2.31
N TYR A 131 -4.90 8.32 -3.41
CA TYR A 131 -6.03 9.27 -3.40
C TYR A 131 -7.35 8.57 -3.02
N PHE A 132 -7.66 7.45 -3.68
CA PHE A 132 -8.91 6.71 -3.41
C PHE A 132 -8.91 6.02 -2.05
N MET A 133 -7.83 5.32 -1.71
CA MET A 133 -7.74 4.59 -0.44
C MET A 133 -7.78 5.55 0.76
N CYS A 134 -7.13 6.72 0.66
CA CYS A 134 -7.27 7.75 1.69
C CYS A 134 -8.70 8.28 1.77
N TRP A 135 -9.36 8.51 0.62
CA TRP A 135 -10.74 8.95 0.60
C TRP A 135 -11.69 7.96 1.29
N TYR A 136 -11.58 6.67 1.00
CA TYR A 136 -12.33 5.61 1.70
C TYR A 136 -11.99 5.54 3.20
N THR A 137 -10.73 5.76 3.55
CA THR A 137 -10.29 5.80 4.95
C THR A 137 -10.93 6.96 5.70
N MET A 138 -10.99 8.15 5.10
CA MET A 138 -11.64 9.33 5.69
C MET A 138 -13.16 9.14 5.83
N ARG A 139 -13.76 8.33 4.95
CA ARG A 139 -15.17 7.92 5.06
C ARG A 139 -15.43 6.86 6.14
N ARG A 140 -14.38 6.35 6.79
CA ARG A 140 -14.46 5.33 7.84
C ARG A 140 -15.15 4.05 7.38
N GLU A 141 -14.88 3.64 6.14
CA GLU A 141 -15.41 2.37 5.62
C GLU A 141 -14.98 1.21 6.54
N GLU A 142 -15.95 0.40 6.97
CA GLU A 142 -15.77 -0.58 8.06
C GLU A 142 -14.72 -1.64 7.72
N ILE A 143 -14.62 -2.00 6.44
CA ILE A 143 -13.65 -3.00 5.97
C ILE A 143 -12.19 -2.58 6.16
N LEU A 144 -11.93 -1.28 6.35
CA LEU A 144 -10.59 -0.76 6.59
C LEU A 144 -10.21 -0.76 8.08
N MET A 145 -11.18 -1.04 8.97
CA MET A 145 -10.96 -1.11 10.42
C MET A 145 -10.04 -2.28 10.77
N ASN A 146 -8.98 -2.00 11.52
CA ASN A 146 -8.06 -2.99 12.07
C ASN A 146 -7.65 -4.04 11.03
N HIS A 147 -7.49 -3.65 9.76
CA HIS A 147 -7.28 -4.61 8.67
C HIS A 147 -5.94 -5.35 8.81
N MET A 148 -4.99 -4.78 9.58
CA MET A 148 -3.73 -5.43 9.97
C MET A 148 -3.87 -6.39 11.16
N GLY A 149 -5.04 -6.50 11.79
CA GLY A 149 -5.27 -7.36 12.94
C GLY A 149 -4.36 -7.00 14.12
N GLU A 150 -3.60 -7.99 14.60
CA GLU A 150 -2.63 -7.82 15.70
C GLU A 150 -1.26 -7.26 15.24
N LYS A 151 -1.06 -7.10 13.93
CA LYS A 151 0.20 -6.62 13.35
C LYS A 151 0.38 -5.12 13.47
N LYS A 152 1.63 -4.67 13.50
CA LYS A 152 1.92 -3.22 13.43
C LYS A 152 1.58 -2.69 12.04
N CYS A 153 1.10 -1.44 11.96
CA CYS A 153 0.69 -0.84 10.68
C CYS A 153 1.81 -0.76 9.63
N LEU A 154 3.07 -0.65 10.04
CA LEU A 154 4.23 -0.59 9.15
C LEU A 154 5.09 -1.86 9.22
N GLU A 155 4.53 -2.97 9.71
CA GLU A 155 5.23 -4.25 9.76
C GLU A 155 5.67 -4.70 8.35
N ASN A 156 6.93 -5.13 8.23
CA ASN A 156 7.57 -5.54 6.97
C ASN A 156 7.77 -4.42 5.94
N LEU A 157 7.50 -3.15 6.26
CA LEU A 157 7.79 -2.04 5.35
C LEU A 157 9.30 -1.94 5.04
N ASP A 158 10.15 -2.28 6.01
CA ASP A 158 11.61 -2.39 5.89
C ASP A 158 12.06 -3.45 4.88
N LYS A 159 11.18 -4.42 4.55
CA LYS A 159 11.46 -5.48 3.59
C LYS A 159 11.02 -5.13 2.17
N VAL A 160 10.35 -3.99 1.97
CA VAL A 160 9.95 -3.56 0.63
C VAL A 160 11.19 -3.16 -0.16
N LYS A 161 11.35 -3.77 -1.33
CA LYS A 161 12.46 -3.51 -2.25
C LYS A 161 12.20 -2.27 -3.07
N GLU A 162 12.45 -1.11 -2.48
CA GLU A 162 12.57 0.14 -3.22
C GLU A 162 14.05 0.39 -3.52
N LYS A 163 14.40 0.47 -4.82
CA LYS A 163 15.77 0.43 -5.41
C LYS A 163 16.80 1.42 -4.80
N THR A 164 16.36 2.32 -3.92
CA THR A 164 17.18 3.42 -3.38
C THR A 164 17.14 3.54 -1.85
N TRP A 165 16.33 2.76 -1.13
CA TRP A 165 15.99 3.07 0.29
C TRP A 165 15.82 1.86 1.23
N ALA A 166 16.35 0.69 0.88
CA ALA A 166 16.14 -0.58 1.61
C ALA A 166 16.62 -0.59 3.09
N ASP A 167 17.44 0.36 3.52
CA ASP A 167 18.01 0.39 4.88
C ASP A 167 17.32 1.41 5.82
N MET A 168 16.28 2.12 5.36
CA MET A 168 15.62 3.13 6.19
C MET A 168 14.56 2.51 7.12
N ILE A 169 14.75 2.70 8.42
CA ILE A 169 13.70 2.45 9.41
C ILE A 169 12.69 3.59 9.34
N VAL A 170 11.43 3.27 9.03
CA VAL A 170 10.33 4.22 9.02
C VAL A 170 9.60 4.18 10.36
N GLU A 171 9.52 5.33 11.03
CA GLU A 171 8.67 5.55 12.18
C GLU A 171 7.66 6.66 11.89
N ASP A 172 6.39 6.41 12.17
CA ASP A 172 5.33 7.42 12.12
C ASP A 172 4.83 7.68 13.55
N TYR A 173 4.77 8.95 13.95
CA TYR A 173 4.41 9.34 15.32
C TYR A 173 3.03 8.82 15.77
N ARG A 174 2.16 8.47 14.83
CA ARG A 174 0.84 7.88 15.09
C ARG A 174 0.90 6.42 15.52
N THR A 175 1.98 5.69 15.21
CA THR A 175 2.10 4.23 15.46
C THR A 175 2.00 3.81 16.93
N GLY A 176 2.18 4.74 17.88
CA GLY A 176 1.98 4.48 19.31
C GLY A 176 0.53 4.63 19.80
N SER A 177 -0.39 5.06 18.94
CA SER A 177 -1.77 5.38 19.30
C SER A 177 -2.74 4.24 18.97
N TYR A 178 -2.89 3.26 19.88
CA TYR A 178 -3.82 2.13 19.69
C TYR A 178 -5.31 2.49 19.85
N ALA A 179 -5.65 3.78 19.93
CA ALA A 179 -6.99 4.24 20.26
C ALA A 179 -7.95 4.29 19.06
N THR A 180 -7.47 4.16 17.82
CA THR A 180 -8.31 4.36 16.62
C THR A 180 -8.37 3.10 15.73
N PRO A 181 -9.58 2.55 15.44
CA PRO A 181 -9.70 1.36 14.60
C PRO A 181 -9.17 1.53 13.17
N TRP A 182 -9.13 2.76 12.65
CA TRP A 182 -8.64 3.06 11.31
C TRP A 182 -7.18 3.51 11.28
N LEU A 183 -6.45 3.42 12.41
CA LEU A 183 -5.08 3.93 12.50
C LEU A 183 -4.19 3.41 11.36
N CYS A 184 -4.20 2.10 11.10
CA CYS A 184 -3.36 1.53 10.06
C CYS A 184 -3.76 2.02 8.68
N ALA A 185 -5.05 2.16 8.40
CA ALA A 185 -5.53 2.74 7.15
C ALA A 185 -5.09 4.21 6.99
N GLU A 186 -5.16 5.02 8.06
CA GLU A 186 -4.68 6.40 8.05
C GLU A 186 -3.15 6.48 7.82
N ILE A 187 -2.40 5.59 8.47
CA ILE A 187 -0.93 5.54 8.34
C ILE A 187 -0.50 5.04 6.95
N GLN A 188 -1.21 4.09 6.35
CA GLN A 188 -0.78 3.49 5.08
C GLN A 188 -1.35 4.23 3.85
N PHE A 189 -2.58 4.75 3.94
CA PHE A 189 -3.29 5.26 2.76
C PHE A 189 -3.31 6.78 2.67
N CYS A 190 -3.36 7.48 3.81
CA CYS A 190 -3.37 8.94 3.84
C CYS A 190 -1.97 9.50 4.12
N PRO A 191 -1.62 10.69 3.59
CA PRO A 191 -0.51 11.48 4.12
C PRO A 191 -0.68 11.71 5.63
#